data_AF-A0A3A0UU01-F1
#
_entry.id   AF-A0A3A0UU01-F1
#
_cell.length_a   1.000
_cell.length_b   1.000
_cell.length_c   1.000
_cell.angle_alpha   90.00
_cell.angle_beta   90.00
_cell.angle_gamma   90.00
#
_symmetry.space_group_name_H-M   'P 1'
#
loop_
_entity.id
_entity.type
_entity.pdbx_description
1 polymer ?
#
loop_
_entity_poly.entity_id
_entity_poly.type
_entity_poly.pdbx_seq_one_letter_code
_entity_poly.pdbx_strand_id
1 'polypeptide(L)'
;TYNWYMLPLEKRQELMYAHGKIGRQYAGKIKQFITGSVGFDDFEWGVTLFADDPLQFKKIVYEMRFDETTARYGDFGSFYVGHIVTKDNLQDLFAL
;
A
#
# COMPACT_ATOMS: atom_id res chain seq x y z
N THR A 1 -19.31 -11.74 -8.45
CA THR A 1 -18.41 -11.59 -7.30
C THR A 1 -17.04 -12.10 -7.69
N TYR A 2 -15.98 -11.31 -7.48
CA TYR A 2 -14.60 -11.72 -7.77
C TYR A 2 -14.00 -12.35 -6.50
N ASN A 3 -13.47 -13.58 -6.58
CA ASN A 3 -12.87 -14.27 -5.43
C ASN A 3 -11.40 -14.61 -5.73
N TRP A 4 -10.49 -13.87 -5.09
CA TRP A 4 -9.04 -14.04 -5.23
C TRP A 4 -8.56 -15.45 -4.85
N TYR A 5 -9.14 -16.02 -3.78
CA TYR A 5 -8.72 -17.29 -3.20
C TYR A 5 -9.06 -18.52 -4.04
N MET A 6 -10.02 -18.40 -4.96
CA MET A 6 -10.41 -19.47 -5.87
C MET A 6 -9.66 -19.46 -7.19
N LEU A 7 -8.77 -18.48 -7.40
CA LEU A 7 -7.95 -18.41 -8.62
C LEU A 7 -6.82 -19.46 -8.59
N PRO A 8 -6.51 -20.08 -9.74
CA PRO A 8 -5.28 -20.85 -9.90
C PRO A 8 -4.05 -20.02 -9.52
N LEU A 9 -3.00 -20.70 -9.04
CA LEU A 9 -1.75 -20.05 -8.62
C LEU A 9 -1.13 -19.23 -9.75
N GLU A 10 -1.12 -19.77 -10.96
CA GLU A 10 -0.55 -19.17 -12.16
C GLU A 10 -1.23 -17.83 -12.46
N LYS A 11 -2.57 -17.77 -12.28
CA LYS A 11 -3.30 -16.53 -12.52
C LYS A 11 -2.98 -15.48 -11.47
N ARG A 12 -2.85 -15.87 -10.19
CA ARG A 12 -2.43 -14.94 -9.12
C ARG A 12 -1.01 -14.40 -9.35
N GLN A 13 -0.10 -15.25 -9.83
CA GLN A 13 1.26 -14.85 -10.18
C GLN A 13 1.27 -13.82 -11.33
N GLU A 14 0.50 -14.05 -12.39
CA GLU A 14 0.38 -13.12 -13.52
C GLU A 14 -0.11 -11.74 -13.05
N LEU A 15 -1.18 -11.72 -12.25
CA LEU A 15 -1.77 -10.50 -11.70
C LEU A 15 -0.76 -9.74 -10.82
N MET A 16 -0.13 -10.42 -9.86
CA MET A 16 0.89 -9.81 -8.99
C MET A 16 2.14 -9.36 -9.75
N TYR A 17 2.51 -10.04 -10.83
CA TYR A 17 3.63 -9.61 -11.68
C TYR A 17 3.33 -8.28 -12.37
N ALA A 18 2.12 -8.11 -12.90
CA ALA A 18 1.68 -6.84 -13.47
C ALA A 18 1.63 -5.72 -12.41
N HIS A 19 1.03 -6.00 -11.24
CA HIS A 19 1.01 -5.07 -10.10
C HIS A 19 2.43 -4.61 -9.70
N GLY A 20 3.35 -5.58 -9.55
CA GLY A 20 4.75 -5.31 -9.21
C GLY A 20 5.51 -4.51 -10.27
N LYS A 21 5.11 -4.57 -11.56
CA LYS A 21 5.71 -3.71 -12.60
C LYS A 21 5.39 -2.24 -12.38
N ILE A 22 4.16 -1.91 -11.97
CA ILE A 22 3.78 -0.54 -11.62
C ILE A 22 4.59 -0.07 -10.41
N GLY A 23 4.66 -0.89 -9.36
CA GLY A 23 5.44 -0.57 -8.15
C GLY A 23 6.92 -0.26 -8.43
N ARG A 24 7.56 -0.97 -9.37
CA ARG A 24 8.95 -0.70 -9.77
C ARG A 24 9.17 0.68 -10.38
N GLN A 25 8.16 1.31 -10.97
CA GLN A 25 8.26 2.67 -11.52
C GLN A 25 8.41 3.74 -10.41
N TYR A 26 8.08 3.38 -9.17
CA TYR A 26 8.20 4.22 -7.98
C TYR A 26 9.47 3.94 -7.16
N ALA A 27 10.38 3.10 -7.67
CA ALA A 27 11.66 2.85 -7.03
C ALA A 27 12.43 4.16 -6.78
N GLY A 28 12.99 4.30 -5.57
CA GLY A 28 13.68 5.52 -5.14
C GLY A 28 12.77 6.67 -4.70
N LYS A 29 11.46 6.59 -4.96
CA LYS A 29 10.47 7.59 -4.50
C LYS A 29 9.65 7.09 -3.33
N ILE A 30 9.31 5.79 -3.34
CA ILE A 30 8.49 5.14 -2.32
C ILE A 30 9.23 3.92 -1.80
N LYS A 31 9.24 3.77 -0.48
CA LYS A 31 9.58 2.52 0.21
C LYS A 31 8.30 1.92 0.76
N GLN A 32 8.02 0.67 0.39
CA GLN A 32 6.84 -0.07 0.81
C GLN A 32 7.22 -1.16 1.82
N PHE A 33 6.39 -1.32 2.84
CA PHE A 33 6.43 -2.45 3.75
C PHE A 33 5.04 -3.11 3.75
N ILE A 34 5.02 -4.41 3.47
CA ILE A 34 3.81 -5.23 3.50
C ILE A 34 3.89 -6.16 4.69
N THR A 35 2.88 -6.11 5.55
CA THR A 35 2.73 -7.02 6.69
C THR A 35 1.51 -7.90 6.49
N GLY A 36 1.64 -9.21 6.70
CA GLY A 36 0.49 -10.13 6.67
C GLY A 36 -0.16 -10.22 8.06
N SER A 37 -1.48 -10.13 8.11
CA SER A 37 -2.26 -10.10 9.36
C SER A 37 -3.43 -11.09 9.37
N VAL A 38 -3.53 -12.00 8.39
CA VAL A 38 -4.51 -13.09 8.41
C VAL A 38 -4.41 -13.88 9.71
N GLY A 39 -5.50 -13.90 10.50
CA GLY A 39 -5.56 -14.54 11.82
C GLY A 39 -5.03 -13.70 12.97
N PHE A 40 -4.60 -12.46 12.73
CA PHE A 40 -4.08 -11.54 13.73
C PHE A 40 -4.91 -10.25 13.87
N ASP A 41 -5.51 -9.77 12.78
CA ASP A 41 -6.27 -8.50 12.72
C ASP A 41 -7.43 -8.60 11.70
N ASP A 42 -8.22 -7.53 11.55
CA ASP A 42 -9.48 -7.51 10.78
C ASP A 42 -9.27 -7.58 9.26
N PHE A 43 -8.13 -7.11 8.76
CA PHE A 43 -7.75 -7.15 7.34
C PHE A 43 -6.55 -8.08 7.12
N GLU A 44 -6.41 -8.57 5.88
CA GLU A 44 -5.42 -9.59 5.52
C GLU A 44 -3.99 -9.06 5.42
N TRP A 45 -3.83 -7.78 5.05
CA TRP A 45 -2.54 -7.11 4.94
C TRP A 45 -2.56 -5.68 5.49
N GLY A 46 -1.44 -5.30 6.12
CA GLY A 46 -1.06 -3.91 6.35
C GLY A 46 -0.14 -3.42 5.23
N VAL A 47 -0.40 -2.21 4.72
CA VAL A 47 0.41 -1.55 3.69
C VAL A 47 0.94 -0.23 4.25
N THR A 48 2.25 -0.16 4.45
CA THR A 48 2.91 1.07 4.91
C THR A 48 3.80 1.62 3.80
N LEU A 49 3.59 2.89 3.44
CA LEU A 49 4.38 3.60 2.43
C LEU A 49 5.15 4.75 3.07
N PHE A 50 6.44 4.84 2.76
CA PHE A 50 7.28 5.98 3.11
C PHE A 50 7.74 6.69 1.83
N ALA A 51 7.68 8.01 1.83
CA ALA A 51 8.18 8.87 0.76
C ALA A 51 8.52 10.25 1.34
N ASP A 52 9.48 10.94 0.74
CA ASP A 52 9.79 12.33 1.08
C ASP A 52 8.71 13.30 0.55
N ASP A 53 8.00 12.91 -0.51
CA ASP A 53 6.88 13.66 -1.11
C ASP A 53 5.56 12.88 -0.96
N PRO A 54 4.58 13.38 -0.19
CA PRO A 54 3.31 12.67 0.03
C PRO A 54 2.45 12.56 -1.23
N LEU A 55 2.68 13.38 -2.27
CA LEU A 55 1.98 13.22 -3.56
C LEU A 55 2.32 11.88 -4.23
N GLN A 56 3.46 11.27 -3.89
CA GLN A 56 3.82 9.95 -4.42
C GLN A 56 2.85 8.87 -3.92
N PHE A 57 2.32 8.98 -2.69
CA PHE A 57 1.29 8.06 -2.19
C PHE A 57 0.04 8.11 -3.08
N LYS A 58 -0.44 9.31 -3.38
CA LYS A 58 -1.60 9.49 -4.27
C LYS A 58 -1.34 8.91 -5.64
N LYS A 59 -0.16 9.18 -6.22
CA LYS A 59 0.19 8.70 -7.57
C LYS A 59 0.20 7.17 -7.63
N ILE A 60 0.95 6.50 -6.75
CA ILE A 60 1.09 5.04 -6.80
C ILE A 60 -0.24 4.33 -6.51
N VAL A 61 -0.97 4.74 -5.46
CA VAL A 61 -2.22 4.06 -5.07
C VAL A 61 -3.29 4.27 -6.14
N TYR A 62 -3.35 5.47 -6.72
CA TYR A 62 -4.31 5.75 -7.79
C TYR A 62 -3.96 5.00 -9.07
N GLU A 63 -2.69 4.96 -9.48
CA GLU A 63 -2.26 4.23 -10.68
C GLU A 63 -2.48 2.72 -10.54
N MET A 64 -2.10 2.14 -9.40
CA MET A 64 -2.36 0.73 -9.11
C MET A 64 -3.86 0.42 -9.09
N ARG A 65 -4.74 1.38 -8.78
CA ARG A 65 -6.19 1.14 -8.85
C ARG A 65 -6.69 0.72 -10.23
N PHE A 66 -5.94 1.01 -11.29
CA PHE A 66 -6.25 0.62 -12.66
C PHE A 66 -5.63 -0.72 -13.08
N ASP A 67 -4.76 -1.31 -12.25
CA ASP A 67 -4.27 -2.67 -12.47
C ASP A 67 -5.35 -3.69 -12.07
N GLU A 68 -5.47 -4.78 -12.83
CA GLU A 68 -6.58 -5.74 -12.66
C GLU A 68 -6.61 -6.37 -11.25
N THR A 69 -5.45 -6.58 -10.64
CA THR A 69 -5.32 -7.14 -9.28
C THR A 69 -6.06 -6.25 -8.30
N THR A 70 -5.75 -4.95 -8.33
CA THR A 70 -6.35 -3.98 -7.42
C THR A 70 -7.79 -3.65 -7.80
N ALA A 71 -8.08 -3.50 -9.10
CA ALA A 71 -9.40 -3.09 -9.58
C ALA A 71 -10.49 -4.13 -9.29
N ARG A 72 -10.15 -5.43 -9.36
CA ARG A 72 -11.12 -6.53 -9.15
C ARG A 72 -11.11 -7.09 -7.74
N TYR A 73 -9.95 -7.15 -7.09
CA TYR A 73 -9.78 -7.89 -5.83
C TYR A 73 -9.37 -6.99 -4.65
N GLY A 74 -9.04 -5.73 -4.90
CA GLY A 74 -8.59 -4.83 -3.85
C GLY A 74 -9.75 -4.33 -2.99
N ASP A 75 -9.78 -4.78 -1.74
CA ASP A 75 -10.64 -4.26 -0.67
C ASP A 75 -9.78 -3.48 0.34
N PHE A 76 -10.21 -2.27 0.71
CA PHE A 76 -9.37 -1.31 1.42
C PHE A 76 -10.10 -0.76 2.62
N GLY A 77 -9.42 -0.82 3.78
CA GLY A 77 -9.82 -0.09 4.97
C GLY A 77 -9.53 1.42 4.86
N SER A 78 -9.35 2.04 6.02
CA SER A 78 -9.05 3.47 6.10
C SER A 78 -7.61 3.80 5.70
N PHE A 79 -7.42 4.99 5.14
CA PHE A 79 -6.10 5.54 4.81
C PHE A 79 -5.69 6.58 5.83
N TYR A 80 -4.48 6.45 6.37
CA TYR A 80 -3.88 7.40 7.30
C TYR A 80 -2.59 7.95 6.68
N VAL A 81 -2.42 9.27 6.74
CA VAL A 81 -1.22 9.96 6.23
C VAL A 81 -0.69 10.87 7.33
N GLY A 82 0.61 10.85 7.54
CA GLY A 82 1.28 11.65 8.57
C GLY A 82 2.67 12.08 8.15
N HIS A 83 3.27 12.92 8.98
CA HIS A 83 4.66 13.38 8.84
C HIS A 83 5.54 12.75 9.92
N ILE A 84 6.83 12.61 9.64
CA ILE A 84 7.80 12.13 10.63
C ILE A 84 7.98 13.21 11.71
N VAL A 85 7.72 12.82 12.96
CA VAL A 85 8.03 13.61 14.15
C VAL A 85 9.26 12.98 14.80
N THR A 86 10.33 13.76 14.94
CA THR A 86 11.55 13.36 15.62
C THR A 86 11.44 13.70 17.11
N LYS A 87 12.37 13.19 17.92
CA LYS A 87 12.38 13.54 19.35
C LYS A 87 12.60 15.04 19.59
N ASP A 88 13.40 15.67 18.74
CA ASP A 88 13.78 17.07 18.89
C ASP A 88 12.61 18.03 18.61
N ASN A 89 11.72 17.68 17.67
CA ASN A 89 10.55 18.48 17.33
C ASN A 89 9.25 18.01 18.01
N LEU A 90 9.32 16.99 18.87
CA LEU A 90 8.16 16.47 19.59
C LEU A 90 7.58 17.52 20.55
N GLN A 91 8.43 18.31 21.21
CA GLN A 91 7.97 19.35 22.14
C GLN A 91 7.18 20.44 21.42
N ASP A 92 7.60 20.83 20.21
CA ASP A 92 6.94 21.84 19.40
C ASP A 92 5.51 21.43 19.00
N LEU A 93 5.28 20.14 18.77
CA LEU A 93 3.95 19.60 18.45
C LEU A 93 2.95 19.79 19.59
N PHE A 94 3.41 19.84 20.84
CA PHE A 94 2.57 19.99 22.04
C PHE A 94 2.60 21.40 22.65
N ALA A 95 3.31 22.35 22.03
CA ALA A 95 3.32 23.73 22.49
C ALA A 95 1.92 24.37 22.26
N LEU A 96 1.38 25.02 23.30
CA LEU A 96 0.08 25.70 23.29
C LEU A 96 0.20 27.16 22.84
#